data_AF-A0A0P9MRR6-F1
#
_entry.id   AF-A0A0P9MRR6-F1
#
_cell.length_a   1.000
_cell.length_b   1.000
_cell.length_c   1.000
_cell.angle_alpha   90.00
_cell.angle_beta   90.00
_cell.angle_gamma   90.00
#
_symmetry.space_group_name_H-M   'P 1'
#
loop_
_entity.id
_entity.type
_entity.pdbx_description
1 polymer ?
#
loop_
_entity_poly.entity_id
_entity_poly.type
_entity_poly.pdbx_seq_one_letter_code
_entity_poly.pdbx_strand_id
1 'polypeptide(L)'
;MTTQWTIALAMSAILAASCAASGAKPPVETTVVAVIKFVKRAGGPVIRFDPASCPDCAPVTDAYWNADNVRETVIALKVPRSRSLELAFSGAVENVTRVILESGDIPFRLEDDRLIVALAPLTADAITAAEVSTHIVEPGMVLRLEHADPVRYAGLYAQQPDPAVQRAAANVLEFAQREVVRDLELGVHVQRRGLGNIQIMGFDTNAPHGHLDAPPHVHMHLRWPANTGTQIAHYYIGTDGLLTHNIVGVKGSDTPERRFERGASFTTVGPDGLAVYTHRITPEGFLQISRPDGAMCVIEPARAEESGFASGASITCTTGTKRTINVHDDLHKGRLSVRIDDVVEVFSYDPDTGVLRSPTQPPPAPPSVYVEAMTGKDLPSALPD
;
A
#
# COMPACT_ATOMS: atom_id res chain seq x y z
N MET A 1 16.45 -57.46 -50.56
CA MET A 1 16.74 -56.02 -50.35
C MET A 1 15.88 -55.61 -49.16
N THR A 2 16.34 -55.30 -47.95
CA THR A 2 17.63 -54.85 -47.42
C THR A 2 17.63 -55.18 -45.93
N THR A 3 18.76 -55.71 -45.48
CA THR A 3 19.38 -55.70 -44.14
C THR A 3 18.75 -54.77 -43.09
N GLN A 4 18.42 -55.30 -41.91
CA GLN A 4 18.35 -54.51 -40.67
C GLN A 4 19.32 -55.09 -39.65
N TRP A 5 20.21 -54.20 -39.21
CA TRP A 5 21.37 -54.45 -38.38
C TRP A 5 21.02 -54.39 -36.90
N THR A 6 21.70 -55.25 -36.16
CA THR A 6 22.07 -55.19 -34.74
C THR A 6 22.26 -53.78 -34.19
N ILE A 7 21.68 -53.50 -33.03
CA ILE A 7 22.20 -52.50 -32.08
C ILE A 7 22.50 -53.21 -30.76
N ALA A 8 23.77 -53.11 -30.38
CA ALA A 8 24.39 -53.75 -29.24
C ALA A 8 24.06 -53.07 -27.91
N LEU A 9 24.19 -53.87 -26.85
CA LEU A 9 24.32 -53.44 -25.47
C LEU A 9 25.39 -52.36 -25.29
N ALA A 10 25.07 -51.35 -24.48
CA ALA A 10 26.05 -50.67 -23.65
C ALA A 10 25.42 -50.35 -22.29
N MET A 11 25.68 -51.23 -21.31
CA MET A 11 25.57 -50.89 -19.90
C MET A 11 26.68 -49.87 -19.58
N SER A 12 26.30 -48.67 -19.14
CA SER A 12 27.22 -47.77 -18.45
C SER A 12 26.69 -47.49 -17.06
N ALA A 13 27.31 -48.17 -16.10
CA ALA A 13 27.25 -47.83 -14.69
C ALA A 13 27.98 -46.50 -14.50
N ILE A 14 27.26 -45.44 -14.15
CA ILE A 14 27.87 -44.22 -13.60
C ILE A 14 27.64 -44.26 -12.10
N LEU A 15 28.77 -44.47 -11.40
CA LEU A 15 28.87 -44.36 -9.95
C LEU A 15 28.43 -42.97 -9.47
N ALA A 16 27.79 -43.00 -8.30
CA ALA A 16 27.45 -41.86 -7.49
C ALA A 16 28.65 -40.93 -7.24
N ALA A 17 28.47 -39.65 -7.55
CA ALA A 17 29.10 -38.55 -6.85
C ALA A 17 27.99 -37.55 -6.51
N SER A 18 27.17 -37.91 -5.52
CA SER A 18 26.31 -36.96 -4.84
C SER A 18 27.22 -36.03 -4.02
N CYS A 19 27.75 -34.99 -4.67
CA CYS A 19 28.22 -33.82 -3.95
C CYS A 19 27.01 -33.27 -3.20
N ALA A 20 26.91 -33.62 -1.92
CA ALA A 20 26.11 -32.87 -0.98
C ALA A 20 26.68 -31.45 -1.00
N ALA A 21 26.08 -30.59 -1.82
CA ALA A 21 26.23 -29.16 -1.67
C ALA A 21 25.69 -28.85 -0.27
N SER A 22 26.59 -28.75 0.70
CA SER A 22 26.31 -28.09 1.96
C SER A 22 25.83 -26.70 1.58
N GLY A 23 24.51 -26.51 1.58
CA GLY A 23 23.91 -25.20 1.44
C GLY A 23 24.44 -24.35 2.57
N ALA A 24 25.51 -23.59 2.30
CA ALA A 24 25.95 -22.56 3.18
C ALA A 24 24.72 -21.67 3.38
N LYS A 25 24.21 -21.64 4.62
CA LYS A 25 23.17 -20.67 4.96
C LYS A 25 23.74 -19.31 4.55
N PRO A 26 22.99 -18.50 3.79
CA PRO A 26 23.44 -17.17 3.44
C PRO A 26 23.90 -16.47 4.73
N PRO A 27 25.02 -15.71 4.68
CA PRO A 27 25.52 -15.01 5.85
C PRO A 27 24.35 -14.21 6.44
N VAL A 28 24.10 -14.40 7.74
CA VAL A 28 23.06 -13.64 8.44
C VAL A 28 23.45 -12.18 8.32
N GLU A 29 22.62 -11.38 7.65
CA GLU A 29 22.82 -9.95 7.57
C GLU A 29 22.94 -9.39 8.99
N THR A 30 24.11 -8.83 9.30
CA THR A 30 24.45 -8.31 10.63
C THR A 30 23.88 -6.93 10.87
N THR A 31 23.33 -6.29 9.84
CA THR A 31 22.73 -4.96 9.88
C THR A 31 21.31 -4.99 9.35
N VAL A 32 20.53 -3.99 9.74
CA VAL A 32 19.20 -3.68 9.19
C VAL A 32 19.15 -2.19 8.86
N VAL A 33 18.23 -1.78 8.00
CA VAL A 33 18.03 -0.37 7.65
C VAL A 33 16.99 0.26 8.56
N ALA A 34 17.31 1.41 9.15
CA ALA A 34 16.39 2.26 9.89
C ALA A 34 16.23 3.59 9.15
N VAL A 35 15.00 3.95 8.81
CA VAL A 35 14.65 5.25 8.24
C VAL A 35 14.02 6.08 9.33
N ILE A 36 14.69 7.16 9.70
CA ILE A 36 14.31 8.03 10.82
C ILE A 36 13.87 9.37 10.26
N LYS A 37 12.65 9.79 10.58
CA LYS A 37 12.07 11.08 10.18
C LYS A 37 12.12 12.06 11.34
N PHE A 38 12.64 13.25 11.09
CA PHE A 38 12.73 14.38 12.02
C PHE A 38 11.75 15.47 11.57
N VAL A 39 10.64 15.64 12.28
CA VAL A 39 9.65 16.67 11.98
C VAL A 39 10.14 18.01 12.50
N LYS A 40 10.06 19.05 11.66
CA LYS A 40 10.55 20.40 11.93
C LYS A 40 9.41 21.30 12.41
N ARG A 41 9.68 22.19 13.36
CA ARG A 41 8.77 23.25 13.81
C ARG A 41 8.56 24.30 12.71
N ALA A 42 9.63 24.63 11.99
CA ALA A 42 9.65 25.55 10.87
C ALA A 42 10.67 25.11 9.81
N GLY A 43 10.60 25.68 8.61
CA GLY A 43 11.66 25.50 7.61
C GLY A 43 13.02 25.89 8.20
N GLY A 44 14.06 25.14 7.86
CA GLY A 44 15.37 25.31 8.48
C GLY A 44 16.39 24.29 8.02
N PRO A 45 17.64 24.41 8.49
CA PRO A 45 18.74 23.59 8.01
C PRO A 45 18.56 22.11 8.38
N VAL A 46 19.24 21.27 7.60
CA VAL A 46 19.20 19.80 7.64
C VAL A 46 19.74 19.25 8.97
N ILE A 47 19.08 18.23 9.50
CA ILE A 47 19.62 17.35 10.56
C ILE A 47 20.60 16.35 9.95
N ARG A 48 21.75 16.11 10.60
CA ARG A 48 22.79 15.20 10.11
C ARG A 48 23.16 14.17 11.16
N PHE A 49 23.38 12.93 10.71
CA PHE A 49 23.82 11.85 11.58
C PHE A 49 25.27 12.06 12.06
N ASP A 50 25.43 11.85 13.37
CA ASP A 50 26.64 11.77 14.17
C ASP A 50 27.45 10.46 14.06
N PRO A 51 28.39 10.21 13.12
CA PRO A 51 29.02 8.89 13.00
C PRO A 51 29.83 8.49 14.24
N ALA A 52 30.25 9.44 15.10
CA ALA A 52 30.93 9.12 16.35
C ALA A 52 30.01 8.44 17.37
N SER A 53 28.69 8.59 17.25
CA SER A 53 27.72 7.96 18.16
C SER A 53 27.50 6.47 17.89
N CYS A 54 27.76 6.01 16.67
CA CYS A 54 27.70 4.60 16.31
C CYS A 54 28.71 4.31 15.19
N PRO A 55 29.95 3.89 15.53
CA PRO A 55 30.98 3.57 14.55
C PRO A 55 30.62 2.41 13.60
N ASP A 56 29.74 1.51 14.03
CA ASP A 56 29.25 0.38 13.22
C ASP A 56 28.01 0.73 12.37
N CYS A 57 27.53 1.97 12.46
CA CYS A 57 26.42 2.47 11.65
C CYS A 57 26.93 3.16 10.39
N ALA A 58 26.18 3.07 9.29
CA ALA A 58 26.52 3.71 8.03
C ALA A 58 25.30 4.39 7.39
N PRO A 59 25.42 5.62 6.88
CA PRO A 59 24.36 6.22 6.08
C PRO A 59 24.05 5.40 4.83
N VAL A 60 22.76 5.27 4.49
CA VAL A 60 22.34 4.79 3.18
C VAL A 60 22.39 5.98 2.23
N THR A 61 23.17 5.88 1.16
CA THR A 61 23.39 7.00 0.20
C THR A 61 22.61 6.85 -1.10
N ASP A 62 21.87 5.76 -1.26
CA ASP A 62 21.07 5.51 -2.44
C ASP A 62 19.99 6.58 -2.60
N ALA A 63 19.64 6.91 -3.85
CA ALA A 63 18.64 7.93 -4.14
C ALA A 63 17.30 7.59 -3.48
N TYR A 64 16.60 8.62 -3.00
CA TYR A 64 15.25 8.52 -2.41
C TYR A 64 15.14 7.77 -1.07
N TRP A 65 16.28 7.42 -0.43
CA TRP A 65 16.30 6.94 0.95
C TRP A 65 16.37 8.05 1.99
N ASN A 66 16.78 9.25 1.57
CA ASN A 66 16.88 10.42 2.41
C ASN A 66 16.13 11.57 1.75
N ALA A 67 15.57 12.46 2.56
CA ALA A 67 14.85 13.63 2.08
C ALA A 67 15.08 14.81 3.03
N ASP A 68 15.03 16.02 2.50
CA ASP A 68 14.98 17.24 3.30
C ASP A 68 14.04 18.23 2.64
N ASN A 69 13.04 18.69 3.40
CA ASN A 69 12.10 19.69 2.96
C ASN A 69 11.75 20.62 4.12
N VAL A 70 10.78 21.53 3.91
CA VAL A 70 10.38 22.52 4.92
C VAL A 70 9.71 21.91 6.15
N ARG A 71 9.13 20.71 6.05
CA ARG A 71 8.45 20.02 7.15
C ARG A 71 9.33 19.01 7.88
N GLU A 72 10.26 18.36 7.19
CA GLU A 72 10.98 17.24 7.77
C GLU A 72 12.37 17.00 7.14
N THR A 73 13.21 16.29 7.88
CA THR A 73 14.42 15.64 7.37
C THR A 73 14.25 14.13 7.57
N VAL A 74 14.50 13.33 6.54
CA VAL A 74 14.48 11.86 6.59
C VAL A 74 15.91 11.36 6.38
N ILE A 75 16.38 10.51 7.30
CA ILE A 75 17.72 9.93 7.28
C ILE A 75 17.63 8.41 7.35
N ALA A 76 18.22 7.72 6.39
CA ALA A 76 18.32 6.26 6.37
C ALA A 76 19.72 5.82 6.82
N LEU A 77 19.77 4.88 7.77
CA LEU A 77 21.00 4.33 8.35
C LEU A 77 20.96 2.81 8.31
N LYS A 78 22.06 2.18 7.90
CA LYS A 78 22.36 0.78 8.25
C LYS A 78 22.83 0.74 9.70
N VAL A 79 22.16 -0.03 10.54
CA VAL A 79 22.44 -0.15 11.97
C VAL A 79 22.66 -1.60 12.38
N PRO A 80 23.46 -1.91 13.41
CA PRO A 80 23.61 -3.26 13.93
C PRO A 80 22.28 -3.90 14.32
N ARG A 81 22.01 -5.10 13.81
CA ARG A 81 20.78 -5.85 14.09
C ARG A 81 20.72 -6.27 15.56
N SER A 82 19.54 -6.17 16.16
CA SER A 82 19.27 -6.61 17.53
C SER A 82 20.17 -5.95 18.58
N ARG A 83 20.41 -4.64 18.42
CA ARG A 83 21.14 -3.79 19.38
C ARG A 83 20.31 -2.57 19.72
N SER A 84 20.30 -2.20 21.01
CA SER A 84 19.82 -0.88 21.44
C SER A 84 20.92 0.14 21.17
N LEU A 85 20.59 1.26 20.56
CA LEU A 85 21.56 2.28 20.16
C LEU A 85 21.11 3.66 20.64
N GLU A 86 22.06 4.49 21.03
CA GLU A 86 21.87 5.94 21.14
C GLU A 86 22.53 6.59 19.94
N LEU A 87 21.72 7.14 19.03
CA LEU A 87 22.19 7.78 17.80
C LEU A 87 22.20 9.28 18.00
N ALA A 88 23.35 9.92 17.80
CA ALA A 88 23.47 11.36 17.86
C ALA A 88 23.25 11.99 16.49
N PHE A 89 22.65 13.17 16.49
CA PHE A 89 22.44 14.00 15.32
C PHE A 89 22.80 15.46 15.64
N SER A 90 23.29 16.19 14.64
CA SER A 90 23.65 17.61 14.73
C SER A 90 22.90 18.44 13.67
N GLY A 91 22.97 19.76 13.78
CA GLY A 91 22.25 20.70 12.91
C GLY A 91 21.31 21.60 13.71
N ALA A 92 20.18 22.00 13.13
CA ALA A 92 19.13 22.74 13.88
C ALA A 92 18.28 21.79 14.72
N VAL A 93 18.90 21.15 15.71
CA VAL A 93 18.29 20.14 16.57
C VAL A 93 17.14 20.71 17.42
N GLU A 94 17.22 21.99 17.79
CA GLU A 94 16.19 22.74 18.51
C GLU A 94 14.90 22.98 17.71
N ASN A 95 14.99 22.81 16.38
CA ASN A 95 13.87 22.89 15.46
C ASN A 95 13.08 21.58 15.35
N VAL A 96 13.62 20.46 15.86
CA VAL A 96 12.93 19.16 15.81
C VAL A 96 11.82 19.11 16.87
N THR A 97 10.62 18.73 16.46
CA THR A 97 9.46 18.56 17.35
C THR A 97 9.13 17.10 17.59
N ARG A 98 9.43 16.22 16.63
CA ARG A 98 9.16 14.78 16.69
C ARG A 98 10.26 14.01 15.98
N VAL A 99 10.50 12.79 16.45
CA VAL A 99 11.33 11.80 15.77
C VAL A 99 10.49 10.56 15.56
N ILE A 100 10.39 10.10 14.32
CA ILE A 100 9.48 9.04 13.90
C ILE A 100 10.28 7.89 13.32
N LEU A 101 9.89 6.67 13.68
CA LEU A 101 10.34 5.40 13.11
C LEU A 101 9.10 4.57 12.77
N GLU A 102 9.07 3.99 11.58
CA GLU A 102 7.84 3.40 11.03
C GLU A 102 6.69 4.42 11.13
N SER A 103 5.62 4.08 11.82
CA SER A 103 4.43 4.91 12.01
C SER A 103 4.37 5.62 13.37
N GLY A 104 5.38 5.44 14.22
CA GLY A 104 5.36 5.84 15.63
C GLY A 104 6.43 6.85 16.03
N ASP A 105 6.10 7.69 17.02
CA ASP A 105 7.07 8.55 17.68
C ASP A 105 8.05 7.71 18.52
N ILE A 106 9.34 8.03 18.43
CA ILE A 106 10.39 7.45 19.27
C ILE A 106 11.02 8.52 20.17
N PRO A 107 11.47 8.14 21.38
CA PRO A 107 12.00 9.10 22.33
C PRO A 107 13.34 9.68 21.86
N PHE A 108 13.49 10.99 22.08
CA PHE A 108 14.74 11.70 21.89
C PHE A 108 14.95 12.73 23.00
N ARG A 109 16.20 13.16 23.15
CA ARG A 109 16.60 14.23 24.08
C ARG A 109 17.60 15.15 23.40
N LEU A 110 17.63 16.42 23.83
CA LEU A 110 18.66 17.37 23.42
C LEU A 110 19.78 17.35 24.47
N GLU A 111 21.02 17.21 24.01
CA GLU A 111 22.24 17.36 24.82
C GLU A 111 23.18 18.31 24.10
N ASP A 112 23.47 19.44 24.75
CA ASP A 112 24.26 20.53 24.18
C ASP A 112 23.72 20.95 22.79
N ASP A 113 24.49 20.72 21.73
CA ASP A 113 24.17 21.02 20.33
C ASP A 113 23.75 19.78 19.52
N ARG A 114 23.42 18.68 20.22
CA ARG A 114 23.05 17.40 19.63
C ARG A 114 21.65 16.95 20.03
N LEU A 115 21.04 16.18 19.13
CA LEU A 115 19.82 15.43 19.37
C LEU A 115 20.21 13.95 19.49
N ILE A 116 19.87 13.33 20.61
CA ILE A 116 20.11 11.91 20.87
C ILE A 116 18.81 11.14 20.75
N VAL A 117 18.76 10.20 19.81
CA VAL A 117 17.63 9.30 19.57
C VAL A 117 17.92 7.94 20.19
N ALA A 118 17.00 7.44 21.02
CA ALA A 118 17.09 6.09 21.54
C ALA A 118 16.41 5.11 20.56
N LEU A 119 17.21 4.33 19.83
CA LEU A 119 16.73 3.33 18.88
C LEU A 119 16.65 1.95 19.56
N ALA A 120 15.45 1.38 19.58
CA ALA A 120 15.22 0.03 20.10
C ALA A 120 15.87 -1.05 19.19
N PRO A 121 16.14 -2.26 19.72
CA PRO A 121 16.68 -3.36 18.92
C PRO A 121 15.78 -3.72 17.74
N LEU A 122 16.31 -3.53 16.52
CA LEU A 122 15.62 -3.89 15.28
C LEU A 122 16.00 -5.31 14.83
N THR A 123 15.00 -6.14 14.55
CA THR A 123 15.19 -7.50 14.00
C THR A 123 14.86 -7.58 12.51
N ALA A 124 14.49 -6.47 11.88
CA ALA A 124 14.24 -6.34 10.45
C ALA A 124 14.41 -4.87 10.09
N ASP A 125 14.38 -4.56 8.81
CA ASP A 125 14.36 -3.17 8.37
C ASP A 125 13.12 -2.46 8.91
N ALA A 126 13.30 -1.20 9.30
CA ALA A 126 12.27 -0.29 9.75
C ALA A 126 12.32 0.95 8.84
N ILE A 127 11.62 0.88 7.72
CA ILE A 127 11.75 1.81 6.59
C ILE A 127 10.52 2.69 6.38
N THR A 128 9.36 2.39 6.95
CA THR A 128 8.11 3.05 6.50
C THR A 128 7.95 4.50 6.98
N ALA A 129 8.90 5.05 7.75
CA ALA A 129 8.80 6.40 8.30
C ALA A 129 8.65 7.50 7.23
N ALA A 130 9.15 7.29 6.02
CA ALA A 130 8.99 8.23 4.92
C ALA A 130 7.63 8.14 4.20
N GLU A 131 6.90 7.04 4.38
CA GLU A 131 5.57 6.81 3.79
C GLU A 131 4.52 7.63 4.56
N VAL A 132 3.54 8.20 3.85
CA VAL A 132 2.46 9.01 4.45
C VAL A 132 1.13 8.53 3.89
N SER A 133 0.62 7.44 4.48
CA SER A 133 -0.59 6.76 4.02
C SER A 133 -1.56 6.43 5.14
N THR A 134 -2.84 6.66 4.88
CA THR A 134 -3.93 6.25 5.77
C THR A 134 -4.44 4.87 5.39
N HIS A 135 -4.51 3.97 6.37
CA HIS A 135 -5.06 2.62 6.19
C HIS A 135 -6.47 2.52 6.79
N ILE A 136 -7.46 2.19 5.96
CA ILE A 136 -8.85 1.88 6.36
C ILE A 136 -9.06 0.38 6.12
N VAL A 137 -9.30 -0.36 7.20
CA VAL A 137 -9.38 -1.82 7.19
C VAL A 137 -10.83 -2.28 7.36
N GLU A 138 -11.26 -3.17 6.49
CA GLU A 138 -12.59 -3.78 6.48
C GLU A 138 -12.48 -5.29 6.29
N PRO A 139 -13.57 -6.06 6.52
CA PRO A 139 -13.59 -7.49 6.25
C PRO A 139 -13.06 -7.85 4.86
N GLY A 140 -11.88 -8.47 4.79
CA GLY A 140 -11.23 -8.91 3.55
C GLY A 140 -10.76 -7.80 2.62
N MET A 141 -10.69 -6.55 3.08
CA MET A 141 -10.26 -5.40 2.27
C MET A 141 -9.43 -4.40 3.09
N VAL A 142 -8.42 -3.81 2.46
CA VAL A 142 -7.64 -2.69 3.00
C VAL A 142 -7.57 -1.60 1.93
N LEU A 143 -8.03 -0.40 2.28
CA LEU A 143 -7.79 0.81 1.50
C LEU A 143 -6.58 1.53 2.12
N ARG A 144 -5.52 1.71 1.35
CA ARG A 144 -4.32 2.48 1.72
C ARG A 144 -4.28 3.74 0.86
N LEU A 145 -4.75 4.85 1.43
CA LEU A 145 -4.81 6.15 0.77
C LEU A 145 -3.45 6.84 0.87
N GLU A 146 -2.85 7.12 -0.27
CA GLU A 146 -1.63 7.94 -0.36
C GLU A 146 -1.96 9.42 -0.40
N HIS A 147 -1.44 10.20 0.55
CA HIS A 147 -1.80 11.61 0.73
C HIS A 147 -1.12 12.57 -0.26
N ALA A 148 -0.06 12.14 -0.94
CA ALA A 148 0.65 12.90 -1.99
C ALA A 148 0.85 14.40 -1.67
N ASP A 149 1.41 14.74 -0.50
CA ASP A 149 1.65 16.14 -0.12
C ASP A 149 2.71 16.77 -1.05
N PRO A 150 2.42 17.90 -1.74
CA PRO A 150 3.36 18.56 -2.64
C PRO A 150 4.71 18.92 -2.00
N VAL A 151 4.75 19.16 -0.68
CA VAL A 151 6.02 19.44 0.02
C VAL A 151 6.95 18.22 0.10
N ARG A 152 6.43 17.03 -0.20
CA ARG A 152 7.13 15.73 -0.16
C ARG A 152 7.37 15.15 -1.55
N TYR A 153 7.03 15.86 -2.63
CA TYR A 153 7.26 15.36 -3.99
C TYR A 153 8.74 15.03 -4.22
N ALA A 154 8.99 13.84 -4.77
CA ALA A 154 10.30 13.32 -5.11
C ALA A 154 10.25 12.56 -6.44
N GLY A 155 11.37 11.97 -6.84
CA GLY A 155 11.44 11.18 -8.08
C GLY A 155 10.99 11.98 -9.31
N LEU A 156 10.12 11.37 -10.12
CA LEU A 156 9.55 12.01 -11.31
C LEU A 156 8.59 13.16 -10.97
N TYR A 157 7.90 13.11 -9.83
CA TYR A 157 6.94 14.14 -9.41
C TYR A 157 7.60 15.42 -8.91
N ALA A 158 8.88 15.39 -8.53
CA ALA A 158 9.63 16.61 -8.22
C ALA A 158 9.94 17.47 -9.46
N GLN A 159 9.87 16.90 -10.66
CA GLN A 159 10.26 17.56 -11.92
C GLN A 159 9.08 17.79 -12.88
N GLN A 160 7.96 17.11 -12.64
CA GLN A 160 6.78 17.18 -13.48
C GLN A 160 5.76 18.18 -12.92
N PRO A 161 4.80 18.64 -13.75
CA PRO A 161 3.66 19.42 -13.25
C PRO A 161 2.90 18.65 -12.16
N ASP A 162 2.38 19.40 -11.19
CA ASP A 162 1.57 18.85 -10.10
C ASP A 162 0.39 18.04 -10.66
N PRO A 163 0.28 16.72 -10.36
CA PRO A 163 -0.78 15.86 -10.88
C PRO A 163 -2.10 16.05 -10.11
N ALA A 164 -2.51 17.30 -9.85
CA ALA A 164 -3.63 17.61 -8.97
C ALA A 164 -4.96 16.98 -9.42
N VAL A 165 -5.23 16.98 -10.74
CA VAL A 165 -6.43 16.33 -11.30
C VAL A 165 -6.37 14.81 -11.09
N GLN A 166 -5.23 14.19 -11.37
CA GLN A 166 -5.06 12.76 -11.22
C GLN A 166 -5.09 12.34 -9.76
N ARG A 167 -4.56 13.15 -8.84
CA ARG A 167 -4.62 12.90 -7.40
C ARG A 167 -6.05 12.98 -6.87
N ALA A 168 -6.80 14.01 -7.28
CA ALA A 168 -8.22 14.12 -6.92
C ALA A 168 -9.03 12.95 -7.50
N ALA A 169 -8.77 12.56 -8.75
CA ALA A 169 -9.38 11.40 -9.38
C ALA A 169 -9.04 10.09 -8.64
N ALA A 170 -7.78 9.89 -8.24
CA ALA A 170 -7.35 8.72 -7.50
C ALA A 170 -8.05 8.61 -6.14
N ASN A 171 -8.12 9.70 -5.37
CA ASN A 171 -8.85 9.73 -4.09
C ASN A 171 -10.31 9.28 -4.27
N VAL A 172 -11.00 9.79 -5.29
CA VAL A 172 -12.38 9.42 -5.59
C VAL A 172 -12.49 7.95 -6.02
N LEU A 173 -11.60 7.49 -6.90
CA LEU A 173 -11.60 6.12 -7.41
C LEU A 173 -11.34 5.10 -6.31
N GLU A 174 -10.43 5.36 -5.37
CA GLU A 174 -10.13 4.46 -4.26
C GLU A 174 -11.37 4.22 -3.39
N PHE A 175 -12.07 5.30 -3.00
CA PHE A 175 -13.31 5.18 -2.24
C PHE A 175 -14.47 4.59 -3.06
N ALA A 176 -14.53 4.88 -4.35
CA ALA A 176 -15.53 4.27 -5.22
C ALA A 176 -15.32 2.76 -5.39
N GLN A 177 -14.07 2.31 -5.51
CA GLN A 177 -13.72 0.89 -5.52
C GLN A 177 -14.09 0.24 -4.18
N ARG A 178 -13.89 0.91 -3.04
CA ARG A 178 -14.33 0.42 -1.73
C ARG A 178 -15.83 0.21 -1.66
N GLU A 179 -16.63 1.17 -2.13
CA GLU A 179 -18.09 1.00 -2.14
C GLU A 179 -18.54 -0.12 -3.10
N VAL A 180 -17.87 -0.29 -4.24
CA VAL A 180 -18.12 -1.44 -5.12
C VAL A 180 -17.75 -2.77 -4.45
N VAL A 181 -16.65 -2.83 -3.69
CA VAL A 181 -16.27 -4.01 -2.90
C VAL A 181 -17.33 -4.34 -1.85
N ARG A 182 -17.92 -3.33 -1.22
CA ARG A 182 -19.04 -3.49 -0.26
C ARG A 182 -20.30 -3.99 -0.95
N ASP A 183 -20.74 -3.29 -2.01
CA ASP A 183 -21.99 -3.58 -2.71
C ASP A 183 -21.97 -4.95 -3.43
N LEU A 184 -20.80 -5.39 -3.88
CA LEU A 184 -20.60 -6.73 -4.46
C LEU A 184 -20.20 -7.78 -3.40
N GLU A 185 -20.07 -7.43 -2.13
CA GLU A 185 -19.63 -8.32 -1.04
C GLU A 185 -18.28 -9.02 -1.31
N LEU A 186 -17.39 -8.41 -2.10
CA LEU A 186 -16.13 -9.02 -2.51
C LEU A 186 -15.20 -9.26 -1.32
N GLY A 187 -15.12 -8.31 -0.40
CA GLY A 187 -14.28 -8.42 0.80
C GLY A 187 -14.72 -9.56 1.70
N VAL A 188 -16.02 -9.64 2.00
CA VAL A 188 -16.62 -10.75 2.78
C VAL A 188 -16.37 -12.10 2.10
N HIS A 189 -16.53 -12.17 0.77
CA HIS A 189 -16.24 -13.38 0.01
C HIS A 189 -14.79 -13.84 0.17
N VAL A 190 -13.83 -12.92 -0.06
CA VAL A 190 -12.39 -13.18 0.01
C VAL A 190 -11.98 -13.61 1.42
N GLN A 191 -12.48 -12.93 2.45
CA GLN A 191 -12.19 -13.25 3.84
C GLN A 191 -12.72 -14.63 4.22
N ARG A 192 -14.01 -14.91 3.95
CA ARG A 192 -14.64 -16.20 4.27
C ARG A 192 -13.93 -17.38 3.60
N ARG A 193 -13.40 -17.16 2.40
CA ARG A 193 -12.67 -18.17 1.63
C ARG A 193 -11.17 -18.23 1.96
N GLY A 194 -10.65 -17.32 2.79
CA GLY A 194 -9.24 -17.27 3.13
C GLY A 194 -8.31 -16.96 1.94
N LEU A 195 -8.80 -16.22 0.93
CA LEU A 195 -8.06 -15.98 -0.32
C LEU A 195 -6.99 -14.88 -0.19
N GLY A 196 -6.96 -14.17 0.94
CA GLY A 196 -6.11 -13.00 1.18
C GLY A 196 -6.95 -11.78 1.54
N ASN A 197 -6.55 -10.61 1.03
CA ASN A 197 -7.30 -9.35 1.17
C ASN A 197 -7.27 -8.57 -0.14
N ILE A 198 -8.36 -7.88 -0.47
CA ILE A 198 -8.40 -6.90 -1.55
C ILE A 198 -7.67 -5.64 -1.07
N GLN A 199 -6.65 -5.20 -1.79
CA GLN A 199 -5.96 -3.95 -1.52
C GLN A 199 -6.36 -2.91 -2.57
N ILE A 200 -6.83 -1.76 -2.09
CA ILE A 200 -7.11 -0.56 -2.88
C ILE A 200 -6.09 0.48 -2.48
N MET A 201 -5.42 1.08 -3.47
CA MET A 201 -4.33 2.02 -3.20
C MET A 201 -4.30 3.13 -4.25
N GLY A 202 -3.88 4.32 -3.84
CA GLY A 202 -3.48 5.40 -4.74
C GLY A 202 -2.04 5.23 -5.21
N PHE A 203 -1.48 6.30 -5.76
CA PHE A 203 -0.08 6.36 -6.15
C PHE A 203 0.76 7.26 -5.23
N ASP A 204 2.01 6.86 -4.99
CA ASP A 204 3.00 7.62 -4.23
C ASP A 204 3.65 8.74 -5.04
N THR A 205 3.77 9.94 -4.47
CA THR A 205 4.52 11.05 -5.10
C THR A 205 5.86 11.35 -4.43
N ASN A 206 6.13 10.74 -3.28
CA ASN A 206 7.32 10.97 -2.45
C ASN A 206 8.45 9.93 -2.66
N ALA A 207 8.27 8.99 -3.58
CA ALA A 207 9.27 8.00 -4.00
C ALA A 207 10.00 7.25 -2.86
N PRO A 208 9.31 6.79 -1.80
CA PRO A 208 9.97 6.28 -0.61
C PRO A 208 10.87 5.08 -0.95
N HIS A 209 12.16 5.16 -0.59
CA HIS A 209 13.15 4.09 -0.81
C HIS A 209 13.30 3.66 -2.28
N GLY A 210 13.00 4.58 -3.21
CA GLY A 210 13.08 4.33 -4.65
C GLY A 210 11.83 3.66 -5.23
N HIS A 211 10.73 3.56 -4.48
CA HIS A 211 9.43 3.16 -5.01
C HIS A 211 8.89 4.25 -5.96
N LEU A 212 9.21 4.14 -7.24
CA LEU A 212 8.81 5.11 -8.27
C LEU A 212 7.42 4.77 -8.81
N ASP A 213 6.40 5.42 -8.25
CA ASP A 213 4.99 5.08 -8.53
C ASP A 213 4.36 5.99 -9.61
N ALA A 214 5.11 6.20 -10.68
CA ALA A 214 4.73 7.05 -11.80
C ALA A 214 4.57 6.25 -13.10
N PRO A 215 3.71 6.70 -14.05
CA PRO A 215 2.81 7.85 -13.99
C PRO A 215 1.56 7.61 -13.10
N PRO A 216 0.71 8.62 -12.82
CA PRO A 216 -0.44 8.49 -11.91
C PRO A 216 -1.39 7.34 -12.23
N HIS A 217 -1.75 6.57 -11.20
CA HIS A 217 -2.66 5.43 -11.29
C HIS A 217 -3.31 5.10 -9.95
N VAL A 218 -4.31 4.21 -9.94
CA VAL A 218 -4.82 3.56 -8.72
C VAL A 218 -4.67 2.06 -8.85
N HIS A 219 -4.76 1.36 -7.73
CA HIS A 219 -4.69 -0.10 -7.67
C HIS A 219 -5.99 -0.67 -7.08
N MET A 220 -6.35 -1.85 -7.57
CA MET A 220 -7.25 -2.76 -6.88
C MET A 220 -6.82 -4.18 -7.19
N HIS A 221 -6.26 -4.88 -6.21
CA HIS A 221 -5.73 -6.22 -6.39
C HIS A 221 -6.08 -7.14 -5.22
N LEU A 222 -6.19 -8.44 -5.46
CA LEU A 222 -6.27 -9.44 -4.39
C LEU A 222 -4.85 -9.81 -3.94
N ARG A 223 -4.41 -9.27 -2.81
CA ARG A 223 -3.14 -9.67 -2.20
C ARG A 223 -3.26 -11.06 -1.60
N TRP A 224 -2.54 -12.00 -2.18
CA TRP A 224 -2.52 -13.38 -1.71
C TRP A 224 -1.80 -13.47 -0.35
N PRO A 225 -2.11 -14.48 0.50
CA PRO A 225 -1.52 -14.59 1.84
C PRO A 225 0.01 -14.62 1.86
N ALA A 226 0.63 -15.29 0.88
CA ALA A 226 2.09 -15.36 0.72
C ALA A 226 2.67 -14.26 -0.19
N ASN A 227 1.82 -13.35 -0.69
CA ASN A 227 2.14 -12.26 -1.62
C ASN A 227 2.63 -12.69 -3.02
N THR A 228 3.32 -13.81 -3.15
CA THR A 228 3.73 -14.42 -4.43
C THR A 228 2.50 -14.86 -5.23
N GLY A 229 2.45 -14.52 -6.52
CA GLY A 229 1.31 -14.78 -7.42
C GLY A 229 0.24 -13.70 -7.42
N THR A 230 0.34 -12.70 -6.54
CA THR A 230 -0.56 -11.53 -6.51
C THR A 230 -0.53 -10.82 -7.86
N GLN A 231 -1.70 -10.66 -8.50
CA GLN A 231 -1.85 -9.90 -9.75
C GLN A 231 -2.16 -8.44 -9.40
N ILE A 232 -1.20 -7.55 -9.58
CA ILE A 232 -1.31 -6.15 -9.20
C ILE A 232 -1.77 -5.36 -10.41
N ALA A 233 -3.03 -4.93 -10.41
CA ALA A 233 -3.59 -4.05 -11.43
C ALA A 233 -3.26 -2.58 -11.13
N HIS A 234 -2.81 -1.86 -12.17
CA HIS A 234 -2.46 -0.44 -12.15
C HIS A 234 -3.35 0.28 -13.17
N TYR A 235 -4.40 0.95 -12.70
CA TYR A 235 -5.34 1.69 -13.54
C TYR A 235 -4.84 3.12 -13.75
N TYR A 236 -4.25 3.41 -14.90
CA TYR A 236 -3.62 4.69 -15.19
C TYR A 236 -4.61 5.79 -15.47
N ILE A 237 -4.35 6.97 -14.89
CA ILE A 237 -5.23 8.14 -14.95
C ILE A 237 -4.64 9.17 -15.92
N GLY A 238 -5.46 9.58 -16.89
CA GLY A 238 -5.12 10.64 -17.84
C GLY A 238 -5.15 12.03 -17.22
N THR A 239 -4.64 13.04 -17.95
CA THR A 239 -4.70 14.44 -17.52
C THR A 239 -6.12 15.00 -17.46
N ASP A 240 -7.08 14.32 -18.09
CA ASP A 240 -8.52 14.57 -18.04
C ASP A 240 -9.20 13.94 -16.81
N GLY A 241 -8.46 13.21 -15.97
CA GLY A 241 -8.99 12.51 -14.80
C GLY A 241 -9.76 11.23 -15.13
N LEU A 242 -9.66 10.70 -16.36
CA LEU A 242 -10.29 9.45 -16.79
C LEU A 242 -9.28 8.30 -16.85
N LEU A 243 -9.74 7.06 -16.71
CA LEU A 243 -8.86 5.89 -16.82
C LEU A 243 -8.48 5.64 -18.28
N THR A 244 -7.21 5.39 -18.56
CA THR A 244 -6.70 5.22 -19.94
C THR A 244 -6.45 3.76 -20.27
N HIS A 245 -5.83 3.03 -19.35
CA HIS A 245 -5.46 1.63 -19.53
C HIS A 245 -5.13 1.01 -18.17
N ASN A 246 -4.98 -0.31 -18.16
CA ASN A 246 -4.54 -1.06 -16.99
C ASN A 246 -3.26 -1.84 -17.34
N ILE A 247 -2.28 -1.86 -16.43
CA ILE A 247 -1.12 -2.76 -16.51
C ILE A 247 -1.17 -3.72 -15.33
N VAL A 248 -1.00 -5.00 -15.60
CA VAL A 248 -1.02 -6.05 -14.58
C VAL A 248 0.33 -6.75 -14.54
N GLY A 249 1.00 -6.61 -13.40
CA GLY A 249 2.17 -7.43 -13.04
C GLY A 249 1.78 -8.58 -12.12
N VAL A 250 2.56 -9.65 -12.13
CA VAL A 250 2.38 -10.78 -11.19
C VAL A 250 3.57 -10.84 -10.26
N LYS A 251 3.33 -10.62 -8.97
CA LYS A 251 4.40 -10.57 -7.97
C LYS A 251 5.11 -11.91 -7.82
N GLY A 252 6.44 -11.88 -7.82
CA GLY A 252 7.27 -13.08 -7.67
C GLY A 252 7.26 -13.98 -8.91
N SER A 253 6.90 -13.43 -10.07
CA SER A 253 6.94 -14.10 -11.37
C SER A 253 7.78 -13.28 -12.35
N ASP A 254 8.56 -13.95 -13.18
CA ASP A 254 9.30 -13.32 -14.29
C ASP A 254 8.41 -13.07 -15.52
N THR A 255 7.10 -13.34 -15.40
CA THR A 255 6.16 -13.08 -16.48
C THR A 255 6.09 -11.57 -16.75
N PRO A 256 6.30 -11.12 -18.00
CA PRO A 256 6.18 -9.71 -18.34
C PRO A 256 4.82 -9.15 -17.96
N GLU A 257 4.80 -7.89 -17.54
CA GLU A 257 3.54 -7.19 -17.29
C GLU A 257 2.68 -7.15 -18.54
N ARG A 258 1.37 -7.23 -18.34
CA ARG A 258 0.40 -7.22 -19.43
C ARG A 258 -0.43 -5.96 -19.39
N ARG A 259 -0.48 -5.29 -20.53
CA ARG A 259 -1.29 -4.09 -20.77
C ARG A 259 -2.68 -4.45 -21.30
N PHE A 260 -3.69 -3.77 -20.78
CA PHE A 260 -5.09 -3.88 -21.15
C PHE A 260 -5.63 -2.49 -21.47
N GLU A 261 -5.91 -2.23 -22.74
CA GLU A 261 -6.51 -0.96 -23.18
C GLU A 261 -7.98 -0.83 -22.74
N ARG A 262 -8.56 0.35 -22.92
CA ARG A 262 -10.02 0.54 -22.80
C ARG A 262 -10.78 -0.50 -23.62
N GLY A 263 -11.83 -1.04 -23.03
CA GLY A 263 -12.64 -2.12 -23.55
C GLY A 263 -12.12 -3.53 -23.24
N ALA A 264 -10.84 -3.70 -22.90
CA ALA A 264 -10.29 -5.00 -22.52
C ALA A 264 -10.60 -5.34 -21.05
N SER A 265 -10.84 -6.63 -20.78
CA SER A 265 -11.10 -7.13 -19.44
C SER A 265 -9.90 -7.90 -18.89
N PHE A 266 -9.67 -7.79 -17.58
CA PHE A 266 -8.77 -8.66 -16.84
C PHE A 266 -9.52 -9.29 -15.66
N THR A 267 -9.23 -10.55 -15.37
CA THR A 267 -9.86 -11.30 -14.27
C THR A 267 -8.81 -11.59 -13.23
N THR A 268 -9.02 -11.05 -12.03
CA THR A 268 -8.22 -11.38 -10.86
C THR A 268 -8.61 -12.76 -10.36
N VAL A 269 -7.61 -13.64 -10.23
CA VAL A 269 -7.78 -14.99 -9.68
C VAL A 269 -7.21 -15.12 -8.27
N GLY A 270 -7.84 -15.97 -7.47
CA GLY A 270 -7.38 -16.34 -6.14
C GLY A 270 -6.21 -17.32 -6.17
N PRO A 271 -5.60 -17.60 -5.00
CA PRO A 271 -4.55 -18.60 -4.87
C PRO A 271 -5.00 -20.03 -5.22
N ASP A 272 -6.32 -20.26 -5.25
CA ASP A 272 -6.94 -21.51 -5.70
C ASP A 272 -7.14 -21.57 -7.23
N GLY A 273 -6.72 -20.54 -7.98
CA GLY A 273 -6.85 -20.44 -9.42
C GLY A 273 -8.26 -20.08 -9.91
N LEU A 274 -9.21 -19.85 -9.01
CA LEU A 274 -10.58 -19.48 -9.36
C LEU A 274 -10.70 -17.96 -9.55
N ALA A 275 -11.59 -17.55 -10.45
CA ALA A 275 -11.90 -16.13 -10.64
C ALA A 275 -12.56 -15.54 -9.38
N VAL A 276 -12.11 -14.35 -8.98
CA VAL A 276 -12.67 -13.62 -7.83
C VAL A 276 -13.45 -12.40 -8.30
N TYR A 277 -12.87 -11.59 -9.17
CA TYR A 277 -13.55 -10.49 -9.85
C TYR A 277 -12.89 -10.19 -11.19
N THR A 278 -13.67 -9.64 -12.12
CA THR A 278 -13.21 -9.13 -13.40
C THR A 278 -13.34 -7.62 -13.39
N HIS A 279 -12.38 -6.93 -13.98
CA HIS A 279 -12.43 -5.50 -14.19
C HIS A 279 -12.19 -5.15 -15.65
N ARG A 280 -12.80 -4.05 -16.05
CA ARG A 280 -12.75 -3.51 -17.40
C ARG A 280 -12.79 -1.99 -17.32
N ILE A 281 -11.87 -1.32 -18.00
CA ILE A 281 -12.02 0.11 -18.28
C ILE A 281 -12.92 0.22 -19.50
N THR A 282 -14.02 0.97 -19.45
CA THR A 282 -14.92 1.14 -20.60
C THR A 282 -14.26 2.01 -21.70
N PRO A 283 -14.79 2.04 -22.95
CA PRO A 283 -14.29 2.96 -23.99
C PRO A 283 -14.24 4.43 -23.55
N GLU A 284 -15.17 4.84 -22.69
CA GLU A 284 -15.29 6.18 -22.12
C GLU A 284 -14.25 6.46 -21.01
N GLY A 285 -13.60 5.42 -20.48
CA GLY A 285 -12.63 5.54 -19.38
C GLY A 285 -13.22 5.32 -17.99
N PHE A 286 -14.37 4.67 -17.89
CA PHE A 286 -15.04 4.34 -16.62
C PHE A 286 -14.53 2.99 -16.10
N LEU A 287 -14.71 2.71 -14.81
CA LEU A 287 -14.28 1.43 -14.23
C LEU A 287 -15.48 0.53 -13.98
N GLN A 288 -15.50 -0.62 -14.65
CA GLN A 288 -16.46 -1.69 -14.40
C GLN A 288 -15.79 -2.80 -13.59
N ILE A 289 -16.46 -3.29 -12.55
CA ILE A 289 -16.03 -4.43 -11.73
C ILE A 289 -17.21 -5.41 -11.64
N SER A 290 -16.94 -6.69 -11.89
CA SER A 290 -17.96 -7.74 -11.89
C SER A 290 -17.50 -9.00 -11.18
N ARG A 291 -18.45 -9.68 -10.54
CA ARG A 291 -18.30 -11.02 -9.99
C ARG A 291 -18.45 -12.10 -11.07
N PRO A 292 -17.93 -13.32 -10.81
CA PRO A 292 -18.12 -14.46 -11.71
C PRO A 292 -19.58 -14.87 -11.95
N ASP A 293 -20.48 -14.55 -11.01
CA ASP A 293 -21.92 -14.82 -11.11
C ASP A 293 -22.70 -13.77 -11.93
N GLY A 294 -22.01 -12.75 -12.44
CA GLY A 294 -22.58 -11.70 -13.28
C GLY A 294 -23.04 -10.45 -12.54
N ALA A 295 -23.02 -10.41 -11.20
CA ALA A 295 -23.24 -9.17 -10.46
C ALA A 295 -22.13 -8.17 -10.77
N MET A 296 -22.48 -6.89 -10.98
CA MET A 296 -21.55 -5.91 -11.52
C MET A 296 -21.89 -4.51 -11.04
N CYS A 297 -20.86 -3.68 -10.88
CA CYS A 297 -20.99 -2.24 -10.71
C CYS A 297 -20.13 -1.50 -11.75
N VAL A 298 -20.59 -0.33 -12.14
CA VAL A 298 -19.86 0.64 -12.96
C VAL A 298 -19.64 1.90 -12.15
N ILE A 299 -18.40 2.39 -12.15
CA ILE A 299 -17.97 3.64 -11.54
C ILE A 299 -17.76 4.65 -12.66
N GLU A 300 -18.58 5.69 -12.69
CA GLU A 300 -18.56 6.77 -13.69
C GLU A 300 -18.18 8.09 -13.01
N PRO A 301 -17.49 9.03 -13.69
CA PRO A 301 -17.24 10.34 -13.12
C PRO A 301 -18.57 11.11 -12.96
N ALA A 302 -18.71 11.85 -11.86
CA ALA A 302 -19.91 12.65 -11.62
C ALA A 302 -20.12 13.72 -12.72
N ARG A 303 -19.02 14.30 -13.23
CA ARG A 303 -19.00 15.25 -14.36
C ARG A 303 -17.80 14.96 -15.27
N ALA A 304 -18.00 14.05 -16.23
CA ALA A 304 -16.95 13.58 -17.14
C ALA A 304 -16.24 14.71 -17.90
N GLU A 305 -17.00 15.67 -18.43
CA GLU A 305 -16.51 16.71 -19.35
C GLU A 305 -15.65 17.80 -18.68
N GLU A 306 -15.67 17.91 -17.35
CA GLU A 306 -14.92 18.94 -16.63
C GLU A 306 -13.53 18.47 -16.19
N SER A 307 -13.46 17.31 -15.52
CA SER A 307 -12.23 16.82 -14.87
C SER A 307 -12.27 15.33 -14.55
N GLY A 308 -13.10 14.56 -15.25
CA GLY A 308 -13.24 13.13 -15.02
C GLY A 308 -13.58 12.82 -13.55
N PHE A 309 -12.89 11.85 -12.95
CA PHE A 309 -13.14 11.42 -11.57
C PHE A 309 -12.75 12.45 -10.51
N ALA A 310 -11.96 13.48 -10.85
CA ALA A 310 -11.66 14.56 -9.90
C ALA A 310 -12.91 15.35 -9.49
N SER A 311 -13.98 15.30 -10.30
CA SER A 311 -15.27 15.90 -10.01
C SER A 311 -16.13 15.11 -9.01
N GLY A 312 -15.71 13.89 -8.63
CA GLY A 312 -16.51 12.90 -7.92
C GLY A 312 -16.88 11.71 -8.80
N ALA A 313 -17.59 10.74 -8.23
CA ALA A 313 -18.04 9.54 -8.93
C ALA A 313 -19.52 9.24 -8.68
N SER A 314 -20.14 8.53 -9.63
CA SER A 314 -21.42 7.84 -9.49
C SER A 314 -21.18 6.35 -9.68
N ILE A 315 -21.77 5.53 -8.82
CA ILE A 315 -21.72 4.08 -8.90
C ILE A 315 -23.11 3.58 -9.24
N THR A 316 -23.22 2.71 -10.24
CA THR A 316 -24.46 1.97 -10.54
C THR A 316 -24.18 0.48 -10.54
N CYS A 317 -24.91 -0.27 -9.73
CA CYS A 317 -24.78 -1.72 -9.64
C CYS A 317 -26.02 -2.44 -10.23
N THR A 318 -25.82 -3.66 -10.71
CA THR A 318 -26.91 -4.54 -11.21
C THR A 318 -27.91 -4.92 -10.13
N THR A 319 -27.55 -4.76 -8.85
CA THR A 319 -28.43 -4.91 -7.69
C THR A 319 -29.47 -3.78 -7.58
N GLY A 320 -29.35 -2.73 -8.40
CA GLY A 320 -30.18 -1.52 -8.32
C GLY A 320 -29.57 -0.43 -7.42
N THR A 321 -28.47 -0.72 -6.72
CA THR A 321 -27.76 0.28 -5.92
C THR A 321 -27.22 1.41 -6.80
N LYS A 322 -27.45 2.65 -6.36
CA LYS A 322 -26.86 3.85 -6.93
C LYS A 322 -26.26 4.69 -5.82
N ARG A 323 -25.01 5.13 -6.00
CA ARG A 323 -24.29 5.97 -5.02
C ARG A 323 -23.57 7.10 -5.71
N THR A 324 -23.42 8.21 -5.00
CA THR A 324 -22.58 9.34 -5.40
C THR A 324 -21.47 9.52 -4.37
N ILE A 325 -20.25 9.77 -4.86
CA ILE A 325 -19.05 9.88 -4.03
C ILE A 325 -18.32 11.18 -4.32
N ASN A 326 -17.93 11.85 -3.25
CA ASN A 326 -16.99 12.96 -3.31
C ASN A 326 -15.99 12.84 -2.15
N VAL A 327 -14.71 13.10 -2.43
CA VAL A 327 -13.62 12.93 -1.47
C VAL A 327 -12.84 14.22 -1.39
N HIS A 328 -12.57 14.67 -0.17
CA HIS A 328 -11.72 15.82 0.10
C HIS A 328 -10.70 15.48 1.18
N ASP A 329 -9.44 15.76 0.89
CA ASP A 329 -8.32 15.50 1.80
C ASP A 329 -7.63 16.82 2.19
N ASP A 330 -7.77 17.21 3.45
CA ASP A 330 -7.12 18.38 4.03
C ASP A 330 -5.79 17.95 4.67
N LEU A 331 -4.74 17.99 3.85
CA LEU A 331 -3.37 17.61 4.21
C LEU A 331 -2.78 18.41 5.37
N HIS A 332 -3.24 19.65 5.57
CA HIS A 332 -2.76 20.49 6.65
C HIS A 332 -3.37 20.10 8.00
N LYS A 333 -4.65 19.74 8.00
CA LYS A 333 -5.35 19.33 9.23
C LYS A 333 -5.27 17.83 9.50
N GLY A 334 -4.81 17.03 8.55
CA GLY A 334 -4.86 15.58 8.65
C GLY A 334 -6.31 15.10 8.69
N ARG A 335 -7.13 15.59 7.75
CA ARG A 335 -8.57 15.32 7.75
C ARG A 335 -9.06 14.94 6.36
N LEU A 336 -9.48 13.70 6.22
CA LEU A 336 -10.13 13.16 5.05
C LEU A 336 -11.64 13.13 5.27
N SER A 337 -12.40 13.69 4.33
CA SER A 337 -13.87 13.69 4.34
C SER A 337 -14.39 13.02 3.08
N VAL A 338 -15.21 11.99 3.25
CA VAL A 338 -15.79 11.19 2.18
C VAL A 338 -17.31 11.33 2.27
N ARG A 339 -17.92 11.99 1.29
CA ARG A 339 -19.36 12.05 1.16
C ARG A 339 -19.83 10.93 0.26
N ILE A 340 -20.69 10.07 0.79
CA ILE A 340 -21.35 8.97 0.07
C ILE A 340 -22.85 9.24 0.19
N ASP A 341 -23.46 9.70 -0.90
CA ASP A 341 -24.85 10.19 -0.90
C ASP A 341 -25.08 11.29 0.16
N ASP A 342 -25.92 11.03 1.15
CA ASP A 342 -26.21 11.91 2.28
C ASP A 342 -25.31 11.66 3.51
N VAL A 343 -24.54 10.56 3.50
CA VAL A 343 -23.61 10.19 4.57
C VAL A 343 -22.27 10.89 4.37
N VAL A 344 -21.68 11.38 5.47
CA VAL A 344 -20.31 11.90 5.47
C VAL A 344 -19.47 11.12 6.46
N GLU A 345 -18.53 10.34 5.95
CA GLU A 345 -17.46 9.72 6.73
C GLU A 345 -16.32 10.73 6.91
N VAL A 346 -15.79 10.84 8.12
CA VAL A 346 -14.66 11.72 8.44
C VAL A 346 -13.58 10.93 9.13
N PHE A 347 -12.39 10.93 8.54
CA PHE A 347 -11.20 10.30 9.05
C PHE A 347 -10.21 11.37 9.46
N SER A 348 -9.73 11.30 10.71
CA SER A 348 -8.63 12.13 11.18
C SER A 348 -7.38 11.29 11.21
N TYR A 349 -6.29 11.80 10.68
CA TYR A 349 -5.00 11.12 10.61
C TYR A 349 -3.87 12.07 11.01
N ASP A 350 -2.69 11.52 11.25
CA ASP A 350 -1.47 12.27 11.53
C ASP A 350 -0.85 12.81 10.22
N PRO A 351 -0.74 14.13 10.00
CA PRO A 351 -0.18 14.68 8.76
C PRO A 351 1.27 14.32 8.45
N ASP A 352 2.02 13.84 9.45
CA ASP A 352 3.44 13.49 9.31
C ASP A 352 3.65 12.01 8.97
N THR A 353 2.69 11.14 9.29
CA THR A 353 2.81 9.68 9.12
C THR A 353 1.65 9.04 8.34
N GLY A 354 0.53 9.74 8.15
CA GLY A 354 -0.70 9.17 7.62
C GLY A 354 -1.45 8.27 8.60
N VAL A 355 -0.95 8.06 9.82
CA VAL A 355 -1.60 7.14 10.77
C VAL A 355 -2.98 7.62 11.14
N LEU A 356 -3.97 6.73 10.95
CA LEU A 356 -5.35 6.99 11.31
C LEU A 356 -5.50 7.19 12.83
N ARG A 357 -6.07 8.33 13.23
CA ARG A 357 -6.35 8.72 14.62
C ARG A 357 -7.82 8.58 15.00
N SER A 358 -8.72 8.62 14.02
CA SER A 358 -10.14 8.34 14.27
C SER A 358 -10.36 6.87 14.65
N PRO A 359 -11.28 6.57 15.58
CA PRO A 359 -11.58 5.19 15.97
C PRO A 359 -12.05 4.35 14.78
N THR A 360 -11.51 3.15 14.65
CA THR A 360 -11.93 2.15 13.64
C THR A 360 -12.84 1.07 14.21
N GLN A 361 -12.92 0.98 15.53
CA GLN A 361 -13.74 0.03 16.26
C GLN A 361 -14.39 0.72 17.46
N PRO A 362 -15.58 0.26 17.90
CA PRO A 362 -16.12 0.70 19.17
C PRO A 362 -15.13 0.33 20.30
N PRO A 363 -15.10 1.10 21.41
CA PRO A 363 -14.35 0.71 22.59
C PRO A 363 -14.73 -0.73 23.00
N PRO A 364 -13.76 -1.54 23.47
CA PRO A 364 -14.07 -2.89 23.92
C PRO A 364 -15.15 -2.83 25.01
N ALA A 365 -16.09 -3.78 24.97
CA ALA A 365 -17.09 -3.88 26.03
C ALA A 365 -16.38 -4.05 27.37
N PRO A 366 -16.85 -3.38 28.45
CA PRO A 366 -16.24 -3.55 29.76
C PRO A 366 -16.34 -5.04 30.18
N PRO A 367 -15.38 -5.54 31.00
CA PRO A 367 -15.30 -6.96 31.35
C PRO A 367 -16.58 -7.54 31.98
N SER A 368 -17.45 -6.68 32.51
CA SER A 368 -18.72 -7.03 33.15
C SER A 368 -19.87 -7.27 32.18
N VAL A 369 -19.72 -6.97 30.89
CA VAL A 369 -20.71 -7.29 29.86
C VAL A 369 -20.20 -8.51 29.10
N TYR A 370 -20.53 -9.70 29.63
CA TYR A 370 -20.31 -10.96 28.94
C TYR A 370 -21.28 -11.03 27.76
N VAL A 371 -20.87 -10.50 26.60
CA VAL A 371 -21.56 -10.82 25.35
C VAL A 371 -20.97 -12.14 24.90
N GLU A 372 -21.67 -13.22 25.17
CA GLU A 372 -21.35 -14.50 24.55
C GLU A 372 -21.41 -14.28 23.04
N ALA A 373 -20.25 -14.34 22.38
CA ALA A 373 -20.17 -14.27 20.94
C ALA A 373 -20.91 -15.50 20.41
N MET A 374 -22.19 -15.34 20.10
CA MET A 374 -23.02 -16.39 19.52
C MET A 374 -22.51 -16.66 18.09
N THR A 375 -21.48 -17.51 17.99
CA THR A 375 -20.99 -18.04 16.72
C THR A 375 -21.88 -19.19 16.29
N GLY A 376 -22.86 -18.91 15.45
CA GLY A 376 -23.30 -19.75 14.32
C GLY A 376 -23.65 -21.22 14.52
N LYS A 377 -23.84 -21.72 15.74
CA LYS A 377 -24.37 -23.08 16.00
C LYS A 377 -25.46 -23.17 17.06
N ASP A 378 -25.65 -22.13 17.87
CA ASP A 378 -26.61 -22.12 18.99
C ASP A 378 -27.79 -21.14 18.79
N LEU A 379 -28.22 -20.93 17.55
CA LEU A 379 -29.53 -20.30 17.31
C LEU A 379 -30.62 -21.31 17.74
N PRO A 380 -31.50 -20.98 18.70
CA PRO A 380 -32.68 -21.79 18.95
C PRO A 380 -33.50 -21.87 17.65
N SER A 381 -33.76 -23.09 17.19
CA SER A 381 -34.68 -23.33 16.10
C SER A 381 -36.07 -22.89 16.53
N ALA A 382 -36.54 -21.79 15.93
CA ALA A 382 -37.91 -21.28 15.97
C ALA A 382 -38.46 -20.89 17.36
N LEU A 383 -38.95 -19.66 17.47
CA LEU A 383 -40.14 -19.41 18.27
C LEU A 383 -41.34 -19.40 17.29
N PRO A 384 -42.43 -20.12 17.61
CA PRO A 384 -43.60 -20.22 16.75
C PRO A 384 -44.41 -18.92 16.75
N ASP A 385 -44.93 -18.59 15.56
CA ASP A 385 -45.89 -17.55 15.14
C ASP A 385 -46.04 -16.26 15.96
#